data_AF-A0A2V7VZA8-F1
#
_entry.id   AF-A0A2V7VZA8-F1
#
_cell.length_a   1.000
_cell.length_b   1.000
_cell.length_c   1.000
_cell.angle_alpha   90.00
_cell.angle_beta   90.00
_cell.angle_gamma   90.00
#
_symmetry.space_group_name_H-M   'P 1'
#
loop_
_entity.id
_entity.type
_entity.pdbx_description
1 polymer ?
#
loop_
_entity_poly.entity_id
_entity_poly.type
_entity_poly.pdbx_seq_one_letter_code
_entity_poly.pdbx_strand_id
1 'polypeptide(L)' 'MRGFVANSDYDWFTHLRAIEPPIDEVGFWKPGSGTNFAAPREPLFFKLKAPYNALAGFGR' A
#
# COMPACT_ATOMS: atom_id res chain seq x y z
N MET A 1 9.97 -15.08 -10.79
CA MET A 1 9.90 -14.27 -9.55
C MET A 1 8.48 -14.34 -9.01
N ARG A 2 8.29 -14.39 -7.70
CA ARG A 2 6.98 -14.31 -7.03
C ARG A 2 6.90 -12.97 -6.29
N GLY A 3 5.70 -12.42 -6.18
CA GLY A 3 5.45 -11.14 -5.53
C GLY A 3 3.97 -11.03 -5.17
N PHE A 4 3.67 -10.14 -4.23
CA PHE A 4 2.33 -9.95 -3.69
C PHE A 4 1.70 -8.67 -4.24
N VAL A 5 0.39 -8.70 -4.46
CA VAL A 5 -0.39 -7.51 -4.78
C VAL A 5 -1.47 -7.35 -3.72
N ALA A 6 -1.38 -6.27 -2.96
CA ALA A 6 -2.38 -5.87 -1.96
C ALA A 6 -3.26 -4.75 -2.51
N ASN A 7 -4.54 -4.80 -2.16
CA ASN A 7 -5.44 -3.68 -2.46
C ASN A 7 -5.14 -2.52 -1.51
N SER A 8 -5.06 -1.32 -2.07
CA SER A 8 -5.01 -0.05 -1.35
C SER A 8 -6.29 0.75 -1.59
N ASP A 9 -6.61 1.59 -0.62
CA ASP A 9 -7.73 2.52 -0.70
C ASP A 9 -7.31 3.81 -1.41
N TYR A 10 -8.20 4.36 -2.24
CA TYR A 10 -7.87 5.55 -3.04
C TYR A 10 -7.79 6.82 -2.19
N ASP A 11 -8.66 6.97 -1.21
CA ASP A 11 -8.69 8.15 -0.36
C ASP A 11 -7.48 8.14 0.57
N TRP A 12 -7.10 6.97 1.06
CA TRP A 12 -5.84 6.80 1.81
C TRP A 12 -4.60 7.16 0.97
N PHE A 13 -4.52 6.66 -0.26
CA PHE A 13 -3.43 7.02 -1.18
C PHE A 13 -3.37 8.53 -1.44
N THR A 14 -4.52 9.15 -1.70
CA THR A 14 -4.62 10.58 -2.01
C THR A 14 -4.25 11.41 -0.79
N HIS A 15 -4.68 11.01 0.40
CA HIS A 15 -4.30 11.65 1.65
C HIS A 15 -2.79 11.64 1.86
N LEU A 16 -2.15 10.47 1.75
CA LEU A 16 -0.70 10.34 1.90
C LEU A 16 0.07 11.17 0.87
N ARG A 17 -0.38 11.16 -0.38
CA ARG A 17 0.21 11.96 -1.48
C ARG A 17 0.15 13.46 -1.21
N ALA A 18 -0.87 13.93 -0.51
CA ALA A 18 -1.09 15.36 -0.26
C ALA A 18 -0.30 15.90 0.95
N ILE A 19 0.38 15.06 1.71
CA ILE A 19 1.16 15.47 2.89
C ILE A 19 2.47 16.14 2.43
N GLU A 20 2.77 17.29 3.03
CA GLU A 20 3.99 18.06 2.82
C GLU A 20 4.79 18.19 4.14
N PRO A 21 6.10 17.89 4.16
CA PRO A 21 6.89 17.39 3.03
C PRO A 21 6.47 15.95 2.62
N PRO A 22 6.83 15.51 1.39
CA PRO A 22 6.48 14.17 0.93
C PRO A 22 6.98 13.10 1.90
N ILE A 23 6.14 12.12 2.18
CA ILE A 23 6.49 11.02 3.07
C ILE A 23 7.38 10.02 2.30
N ASP A 24 8.58 9.78 2.81
CA ASP A 24 9.52 8.81 2.21
C ASP A 24 9.05 7.36 2.37
N GLU A 25 8.52 7.00 3.55
CA GLU A 25 8.04 5.66 3.85
C GLU A 25 6.90 5.71 4.87
N VAL A 26 5.83 4.95 4.60
CA VAL A 26 4.73 4.75 5.55
C VAL A 26 4.82 3.35 6.12
N GLY A 27 4.81 3.24 7.45
CA GLY A 27 4.64 1.94 8.10
C GLY A 27 3.36 1.27 7.62
N PHE A 28 3.43 -0.03 7.36
CA PHE A 28 2.27 -0.85 6.97
C PHE A 28 1.23 -0.86 8.11
N TRP A 29 0.34 0.13 8.13
CA TRP A 29 -0.73 0.21 9.11
C TRP A 29 -2.04 -0.26 8.48
N LYS A 30 -2.73 -1.16 9.16
CA LYS A 30 -4.01 -1.72 8.72
C LYS A 30 -5.01 -1.67 9.88
N PRO A 31 -6.08 -0.86 9.79
CA PRO A 31 -7.12 -0.89 10.81
C PRO A 31 -7.93 -2.19 10.66
N GLY A 32 -7.85 -3.07 11.66
CA GLY A 32 -8.91 -4.07 11.91
C GLY A 32 -8.73 -5.51 11.41
N SER A 33 -7.57 -5.97 10.91
CA SER A 33 -7.36 -7.41 10.69
C SER A 33 -6.47 -8.00 11.77
N GLY A 34 -7.02 -8.86 12.63
CA GLY A 34 -6.30 -9.59 13.68
C GLY A 34 -5.25 -10.60 13.18
N THR A 35 -4.91 -10.56 11.89
CA THR A 35 -3.81 -11.30 11.29
C THR A 35 -2.60 -10.38 11.16
N ASN A 36 -1.51 -10.73 11.83
CA ASN A 36 -0.21 -10.07 11.63
C ASN A 36 0.21 -10.27 10.18
N PHE A 37 0.17 -9.19 9.39
CA PHE A 37 0.78 -9.20 8.08
C PHE A 37 2.30 -9.09 8.28
N ALA A 38 2.99 -10.23 8.21
CA ALA A 38 4.45 -10.21 8.10
C ALA A 38 4.80 -9.66 6.72
N ALA A 39 5.60 -8.59 6.67
CA ALA A 39 6.09 -8.04 5.41
C ALA A 39 6.78 -9.15 4.61
N PRO A 40 6.34 -9.42 3.37
CA PRO A 40 6.94 -10.47 2.57
C PRO A 40 8.40 -10.11 2.25
N ARG A 41 9.29 -11.10 2.23
CA ARG A 41 10.67 -10.95 1.68
C ARG A 41 10.69 -10.78 0.15
N GLU A 42 9.52 -10.83 -0.45
CA GLU A 42 9.25 -10.77 -1.88
C GLU A 42 8.56 -9.43 -2.18
N PRO A 43 8.74 -8.86 -3.38
CA PRO A 43 8.17 -7.56 -3.73
C PRO A 43 6.66 -7.50 -3.46
N LEU A 44 6.22 -6.44 -2.77
CA LEU A 44 4.82 -6.17 -2.48
C LEU A 44 4.37 -4.92 -3.22
N PHE A 45 3.32 -5.04 -4.02
CA PHE A 45 2.73 -3.92 -4.74
C PHE A 45 1.38 -3.55 -4.17
N PHE A 46 1.08 -2.26 -4.17
CA PHE A 46 -0.23 -1.74 -3.82
C PHE A 46 -1.00 -1.38 -5.08
N LYS A 47 -2.19 -1.93 -5.21
CA LYS A 47 -3.11 -1.64 -6.32
C LYS A 47 -4.35 -0.92 -5.80
N LEU A 48 -4.72 0.18 -6.44
CA LEU A 48 -6.00 0.85 -6.24
C LEU A 48 -7.13 0.00 -6.81
N LYS A 49 -8.23 -0.05 -6.07
CA LYS A 49 -9.46 -0.73 -6.52
C LYS A 49 -10.07 0.00 -7.73
N ALA A 50 -11.10 -0.61 -8.33
CA ALA A 50 -11.92 0.06 -9.32
C ALA A 50 -12.49 1.39 -8.74
N PRO A 51 -12.66 2.43 -9.58
CA PRO A 51 -12.43 2.45 -11.02
C PRO A 51 -10.97 2.62 -11.44
N TYR A 52 -10.08 3.04 -10.54
CA TYR A 52 -8.71 3.44 -10.87
C TYR A 52 -7.85 2.29 -11.40
N ASN A 53 -7.92 1.11 -10.76
CA ASN A 53 -7.20 -0.10 -11.17
C ASN A 53 -5.69 0.09 -11.41
N ALA A 54 -5.07 1.08 -10.76
CA ALA A 54 -3.67 1.48 -10.97
C ALA A 54 -2.76 1.03 -9.80
N LEU A 55 -1.46 0.93 -10.05
CA LEU A 55 -0.49 0.74 -8.97
C LEU A 55 -0.27 2.06 -8.23
N ALA A 56 -0.40 2.04 -6.90
CA ALA A 56 -0.26 3.19 -6.01
C ALA A 56 1.06 3.21 -5.24
N GLY A 57 1.82 2.11 -5.24
CA GLY A 57 3.09 2.03 -4.53
C GLY A 57 3.66 0.61 -4.48
N PHE A 58 4.83 0.48 -3.89
CA PHE A 58 5.49 -0.80 -3.66
C PHE A 58 6.29 -0.79 -2.35
N GLY A 59 6.52 -1.96 -1.79
CA GLY A 59 7.37 -2.21 -0.63
C GLY A 59 8.32 -3.38 -0.89
N ARG A 60 9.40 -3.45 -0.12
CA ARG A 60 10.46 -4.46 -0.21
C ARG A 60 10.78 -5.04 1.17
#